data_AF-A0A949HJH3-F1
#
_entry.id   AF-A0A949HJH3-F1
#
_cell.length_a   1.000
_cell.length_b   1.000
_cell.length_c   1.000
_cell.angle_alpha   90.00
_cell.angle_beta   90.00
_cell.angle_gamma   90.00
#
_symmetry.space_group_name_H-M   'P 1'
#
loop_
_entity.id
_entity.type
_entity.pdbx_description
1 polymer ?
#
loop_
_entity_poly.entity_id
_entity_poly.type
_entity_poly.pdbx_seq_one_letter_code
_entity_poly.pdbx_strand_id
1 'polypeptide(L)'
;MNQTIRVTRNLGLATAFLATLVLFGGAAWAQGKAALAKEVAEQLIRRFSKEVADEGVEKLTARVQSVMASAGDDVFKVIEKGGPRALRILEGSGADGAISARLLSKYGDEAIGALESPVRLGMVREFGEEAGEALIKHGVVAEKLIASAGSPAVGAMKQLTDQSVRRMAMLADEPSTAALAKSSDLLGVVGRYGDRAMDFVWRNKLTLAGGTALAAFVANPEPFLDGTRQLVENTVESVATNVGKPIAQQLGDAKQWTWRILAIAAMLILFWGWKTRGSRRSPKA
;
A
#
# COMPACT_ATOMS: atom_id res chain seq x y z
N MET A 1 28.83 -41.75 46.75
CA MET A 1 29.52 -41.11 45.60
C MET A 1 29.35 -41.89 44.27
N ASN A 2 28.23 -42.57 44.00
CA ASN A 2 28.07 -43.38 42.77
C ASN A 2 26.78 -43.14 41.96
N GLN A 3 25.93 -42.17 42.34
CA GLN A 3 24.65 -41.93 41.64
C GLN A 3 24.68 -40.73 40.67
N THR A 4 25.63 -39.80 40.79
CA THR A 4 25.71 -38.60 39.95
C THR A 4 26.24 -38.83 38.53
N ILE A 5 26.88 -39.99 38.26
CA ILE A 5 27.50 -40.28 36.95
C ILE A 5 26.50 -40.89 35.95
N ARG A 6 25.35 -41.43 36.40
CA ARG A 6 24.38 -42.06 35.47
C ARG A 6 23.46 -41.07 34.75
N VAL A 7 23.27 -39.85 35.27
CA VAL A 7 22.32 -38.88 34.69
C VAL A 7 22.88 -38.19 33.45
N THR A 8 24.20 -38.01 33.34
CA THR A 8 24.83 -37.34 32.19
C THR A 8 24.94 -38.21 30.94
N ARG A 9 24.90 -39.56 31.05
CA ARG A 9 24.92 -40.46 29.88
C ARG A 9 23.59 -40.55 29.14
N ASN A 10 22.46 -40.31 29.80
CA ASN A 10 21.13 -40.40 29.17
C ASN A 10 20.72 -39.11 28.44
N LEU A 11 21.31 -37.96 28.78
CA LEU A 11 21.03 -36.69 28.09
C LEU A 11 21.59 -36.66 26.65
N GLY A 12 22.77 -37.27 26.42
CA GLY A 12 23.41 -37.27 25.10
C GLY A 12 22.70 -38.13 24.04
N LEU A 13 22.04 -39.21 24.46
CA LEU A 13 21.28 -40.09 23.56
C LEU A 13 19.95 -39.45 23.11
N ALA A 14 19.29 -38.69 23.98
CA ALA A 14 18.05 -37.98 23.64
C ALA A 14 18.28 -36.84 22.63
N THR A 15 19.40 -36.10 22.76
CA THR A 15 19.77 -35.04 21.81
C THR A 15 20.16 -35.58 20.44
N ALA A 16 20.82 -36.76 20.39
CA ALA A 16 21.15 -37.40 19.13
C ALA A 16 19.89 -37.88 18.39
N PHE A 17 18.90 -38.44 19.09
CA PHE A 17 17.65 -38.91 18.47
C PHE A 17 16.80 -37.77 17.90
N LEU A 18 16.71 -36.64 18.60
CA LEU A 18 16.00 -35.44 18.14
C LEU A 18 16.68 -34.79 16.93
N ALA A 19 18.02 -34.73 16.91
CA ALA A 19 18.77 -34.26 15.74
C ALA A 19 18.56 -35.15 14.52
N THR A 20 18.45 -36.47 14.73
CA THR A 20 18.22 -37.42 13.63
C THR A 20 16.79 -37.29 13.05
N LEU A 21 15.78 -37.08 13.90
CA LEU A 21 14.38 -36.92 13.47
C LEU A 21 14.15 -35.64 12.65
N VAL A 22 14.86 -34.56 12.95
CA VAL A 22 14.81 -33.31 12.16
C VAL A 22 15.47 -33.49 10.78
N LEU A 23 16.52 -34.30 10.68
CA LEU A 23 17.22 -34.53 9.40
C LEU A 23 16.46 -35.49 8.47
N PHE A 24 15.75 -36.49 8.98
CA PHE A 24 14.98 -37.43 8.14
C PHE A 24 13.60 -36.91 7.73
N GLY A 25 13.01 -35.98 8.48
CA GLY A 25 11.70 -35.39 8.14
C GLY A 25 11.69 -34.62 6.81
N GLY A 26 12.81 -33.99 6.45
CA GLY A 26 12.92 -33.17 5.22
C GLY A 26 12.90 -33.99 3.92
N ALA A 27 13.50 -35.17 3.92
CA ALA A 27 13.64 -35.99 2.70
C ALA A 27 12.30 -36.59 2.24
N ALA A 28 11.49 -37.08 3.18
CA ALA A 28 10.16 -37.63 2.88
C ALA A 28 9.19 -36.54 2.39
N TRP A 29 9.29 -35.33 2.94
CA TRP A 29 8.49 -34.18 2.53
C TRP A 29 8.84 -33.67 1.12
N ALA A 30 10.13 -33.68 0.76
CA ALA A 30 10.57 -33.29 -0.57
C ALA A 30 10.07 -34.24 -1.67
N GLN A 31 10.06 -35.55 -1.40
CA GLN A 31 9.62 -36.55 -2.36
C GLN A 31 8.11 -36.44 -2.68
N GLY A 32 7.27 -36.17 -1.68
CA GLY A 32 5.83 -35.97 -1.89
C GLY A 32 5.51 -34.75 -2.75
N LYS A 33 6.18 -33.61 -2.49
CA LYS A 33 6.00 -32.37 -3.26
C LYS A 33 6.40 -32.51 -4.72
N ALA A 34 7.48 -33.26 -4.98
CA ALA A 34 7.95 -33.47 -6.34
C ALA A 34 6.95 -34.28 -7.19
N ALA A 35 6.36 -35.34 -6.61
CA ALA A 35 5.34 -36.13 -7.27
C ALA A 35 4.08 -35.30 -7.57
N LEU A 36 3.63 -34.49 -6.61
CA LEU A 36 2.46 -33.63 -6.79
C LEU A 36 2.70 -32.55 -7.85
N ALA A 37 3.87 -31.90 -7.83
CA ALA A 37 4.24 -30.94 -8.86
C ALA A 37 4.26 -31.56 -10.27
N LYS A 38 4.74 -32.80 -10.38
CA LYS A 38 4.75 -33.56 -11.65
C LYS A 38 3.33 -33.84 -12.13
N GLU A 39 2.45 -34.29 -11.24
CA GLU A 39 1.05 -34.55 -11.58
C GLU A 39 0.35 -33.28 -12.08
N VAL A 40 0.56 -32.14 -11.40
CA VAL A 40 0.01 -30.84 -11.84
C VAL A 40 0.60 -30.40 -13.17
N ALA A 41 1.89 -30.60 -13.41
CA ALA A 41 2.52 -30.33 -14.70
C ALA A 41 1.93 -31.19 -15.83
N GLU A 42 1.74 -32.48 -15.60
CA GLU A 42 1.08 -33.38 -16.55
C GLU A 42 -0.37 -32.96 -16.83
N GLN A 43 -1.11 -32.56 -15.79
CA GLN A 43 -2.48 -32.09 -15.91
C GLN A 43 -2.56 -30.78 -16.71
N LEU A 44 -1.63 -29.85 -16.48
CA LEU A 44 -1.51 -28.61 -17.25
C LEU A 44 -1.24 -28.90 -18.73
N ILE A 45 -0.33 -29.84 -19.06
CA ILE A 45 -0.07 -30.22 -20.45
C ILE A 45 -1.29 -30.84 -21.11
N ARG A 46 -2.03 -31.68 -20.38
CA ARG A 46 -3.27 -32.29 -20.90
C ARG A 46 -4.37 -31.27 -21.18
N ARG A 47 -4.56 -30.28 -20.28
CA ARG A 47 -5.62 -29.26 -20.39
C ARG A 47 -5.25 -28.08 -21.29
N PHE A 48 -3.98 -27.69 -21.31
CA PHE A 48 -3.48 -26.47 -21.96
C PHE A 48 -2.40 -26.78 -23.01
N SER A 49 -2.52 -27.91 -23.71
CA SER A 49 -1.51 -28.42 -24.65
C SER A 49 -1.04 -27.40 -25.69
N LYS A 50 -1.89 -26.45 -26.10
CA LYS A 50 -1.52 -25.38 -27.05
C LYS A 50 -0.62 -24.30 -26.44
N GLU A 51 -0.78 -24.01 -25.14
CA GLU A 51 -0.08 -22.92 -24.45
C GLU A 51 1.25 -23.37 -23.84
N VAL A 52 1.41 -24.67 -23.59
CA VAL A 52 2.63 -25.29 -23.05
C VAL A 52 3.26 -26.31 -24.01
N ALA A 53 2.91 -26.27 -25.30
CA ALA A 53 3.40 -27.21 -26.32
C ALA A 53 4.94 -27.30 -26.37
N ASP A 54 5.59 -26.16 -26.17
CA ASP A 54 7.05 -26.02 -26.26
C ASP A 54 7.76 -26.40 -24.95
N GLU A 55 7.00 -26.68 -23.87
CA GLU A 55 7.55 -26.99 -22.56
C GLU A 55 7.39 -28.48 -22.23
N GLY A 56 8.51 -29.16 -22.03
CA GLY A 56 8.49 -30.53 -21.53
C GLY A 56 7.97 -30.62 -20.09
N VAL A 57 7.37 -31.77 -19.75
CA VAL A 57 6.85 -32.08 -18.40
C VAL A 57 7.86 -31.77 -17.30
N GLU A 58 9.13 -32.07 -17.51
CA GLU A 58 10.21 -31.84 -16.54
C GLU A 58 10.42 -30.36 -16.22
N LYS A 59 10.45 -29.51 -17.26
CA LYS A 59 10.62 -28.06 -17.09
C LYS A 59 9.42 -27.47 -16.34
N LEU A 60 8.21 -27.87 -16.71
CA LEU A 60 6.99 -27.41 -16.06
C LEU A 60 6.91 -27.91 -14.61
N THR A 61 7.34 -29.14 -14.34
CA THR A 61 7.43 -29.69 -12.98
C THR A 61 8.37 -28.85 -12.11
N ALA A 62 9.56 -28.50 -12.61
CA ALA A 62 10.53 -27.68 -11.86
C ALA A 62 9.97 -26.27 -11.55
N ARG A 63 9.25 -25.68 -12.50
CA ARG A 63 8.55 -24.39 -12.35
C ARG A 63 7.49 -24.45 -11.25
N VAL A 64 6.62 -25.46 -11.29
CA VAL A 64 5.59 -25.68 -10.26
C VAL A 64 6.24 -25.89 -8.88
N GLN A 65 7.29 -26.70 -8.79
CA GLN A 65 8.05 -26.90 -7.53
C GLN A 65 8.61 -25.58 -6.97
N SER A 66 9.20 -24.75 -7.83
CA SER A 66 9.74 -23.45 -7.45
C SER A 66 8.66 -22.55 -6.84
N VAL A 67 7.50 -22.48 -7.49
CA VAL A 67 6.37 -21.68 -7.00
C VAL A 67 5.79 -22.24 -5.70
N MET A 68 5.66 -23.55 -5.56
CA MET A 68 5.18 -24.14 -4.31
C MET A 68 6.14 -23.87 -3.14
N ALA A 69 7.44 -23.83 -3.42
CA ALA A 69 8.44 -23.54 -2.40
C ALA A 69 8.29 -22.10 -1.87
N SER A 70 7.90 -21.13 -2.71
CA SER A 70 7.73 -19.73 -2.31
C SER A 70 6.34 -19.41 -1.75
N ALA A 71 5.28 -19.99 -2.31
CA ALA A 71 3.91 -19.60 -2.06
C ALA A 71 3.07 -20.62 -1.26
N GLY A 72 3.63 -21.81 -0.97
CA GLY A 72 3.00 -22.86 -0.17
C GLY A 72 2.15 -23.84 -0.97
N ASP A 73 1.39 -24.68 -0.26
CA ASP A 73 0.67 -25.80 -0.87
C ASP A 73 -0.69 -25.37 -1.49
N ASP A 74 -1.25 -24.21 -1.12
CA ASP A 74 -2.53 -23.71 -1.66
C ASP A 74 -2.45 -23.32 -3.15
N VAL A 75 -1.22 -23.16 -3.65
CA VAL A 75 -0.90 -22.75 -5.01
C VAL A 75 -1.37 -23.77 -6.05
N PHE A 76 -1.51 -25.04 -5.68
CA PHE A 76 -1.97 -26.08 -6.60
C PHE A 76 -3.36 -25.79 -7.16
N LYS A 77 -4.31 -25.44 -6.30
CA LYS A 77 -5.68 -25.13 -6.71
C LYS A 77 -5.71 -23.89 -7.60
N VAL A 78 -4.80 -22.96 -7.35
CA VAL A 78 -4.65 -21.73 -8.14
C VAL A 78 -4.11 -22.05 -9.54
N ILE A 79 -3.03 -22.84 -9.63
CA ILE A 79 -2.43 -23.24 -10.90
C ILE A 79 -3.38 -24.13 -11.70
N GLU A 80 -4.08 -25.06 -11.04
CA GLU A 80 -5.03 -25.95 -11.72
C GLU A 80 -6.18 -25.18 -12.36
N LYS A 81 -6.68 -24.14 -11.68
CA LYS A 81 -7.78 -23.29 -12.18
C LYS A 81 -7.32 -22.25 -13.19
N GLY A 82 -6.27 -21.48 -12.87
CA GLY A 82 -5.78 -20.37 -13.67
C GLY A 82 -4.74 -20.75 -14.74
N GLY A 83 -4.36 -22.03 -14.80
CA GLY A 83 -3.53 -22.59 -15.85
C GLY A 83 -2.10 -22.01 -15.93
N PRO A 84 -1.47 -22.05 -17.11
CA PRO A 84 -0.12 -21.56 -17.34
C PRO A 84 0.08 -20.06 -17.08
N ARG A 85 -1.00 -19.26 -17.13
CA ARG A 85 -0.96 -17.82 -16.83
C ARG A 85 -0.81 -17.57 -15.34
N ALA A 86 -1.58 -18.27 -14.50
CA ALA A 86 -1.43 -18.19 -13.05
C ALA A 86 -0.03 -18.62 -12.60
N LEU A 87 0.52 -19.69 -13.19
CA LEU A 87 1.90 -20.12 -12.91
C LEU A 87 2.92 -19.02 -13.21
N ARG A 88 2.85 -18.38 -14.38
CA ARG A 88 3.75 -17.27 -14.76
C ARG A 88 3.67 -16.09 -13.80
N ILE A 89 2.47 -15.72 -13.38
CA ILE A 89 2.26 -14.64 -12.40
C ILE A 89 2.91 -14.99 -11.07
N LEU A 90 2.71 -16.21 -10.59
CA LEU A 90 3.25 -16.67 -9.32
C LEU A 90 4.78 -16.74 -9.33
N GLU A 91 5.39 -17.15 -10.44
CA GLU A 91 6.84 -17.09 -10.63
C GLU A 91 7.36 -15.66 -10.62
N GLY A 92 6.71 -14.76 -11.36
CA GLY A 92 7.08 -13.34 -11.42
C GLY A 92 6.90 -12.61 -10.09
N SER A 93 6.06 -13.15 -9.19
CA SER A 93 5.82 -12.59 -7.85
C SER A 93 6.99 -12.80 -6.88
N GLY A 94 7.85 -13.80 -7.10
CA GLY A 94 9.01 -14.06 -6.26
C GLY A 94 8.63 -14.25 -4.78
N ALA A 95 9.16 -13.40 -3.90
CA ALA A 95 8.89 -13.43 -2.46
C ALA A 95 7.42 -13.14 -2.11
N ASP A 96 6.69 -12.46 -2.99
CA ASP A 96 5.27 -12.12 -2.79
C ASP A 96 4.32 -13.19 -3.33
N GLY A 97 4.84 -14.34 -3.75
CA GLY A 97 4.07 -15.42 -4.35
C GLY A 97 2.87 -15.84 -3.48
N ALA A 98 3.00 -15.81 -2.15
CA ALA A 98 1.90 -16.12 -1.24
C ALA A 98 0.74 -15.12 -1.32
N ILE A 99 1.01 -13.82 -1.49
CA ILE A 99 -0.03 -12.79 -1.64
C ILE A 99 -0.74 -12.97 -2.99
N SER A 100 0.03 -13.14 -4.07
CA SER A 100 -0.50 -13.40 -5.41
C SER A 100 -1.34 -14.68 -5.45
N ALA A 101 -0.92 -15.75 -4.77
CA ALA A 101 -1.67 -16.99 -4.66
C ALA A 101 -3.01 -16.79 -3.94
N ARG A 102 -3.05 -16.01 -2.84
CA ARG A 102 -4.31 -15.70 -2.15
C ARG A 102 -5.26 -14.90 -3.04
N LEU A 103 -4.76 -13.87 -3.72
CA LEU A 103 -5.57 -13.07 -4.65
C LEU A 103 -6.12 -13.93 -5.80
N LEU A 104 -5.28 -14.73 -6.44
CA LEU A 104 -5.72 -15.66 -7.49
C LEU A 104 -6.69 -16.73 -6.97
N SER A 105 -6.51 -17.22 -5.75
CA SER A 105 -7.46 -18.18 -5.16
C SER A 105 -8.82 -17.56 -4.87
N LYS A 106 -8.84 -16.28 -4.48
CA LYS A 106 -10.06 -15.56 -4.10
C LYS A 106 -10.82 -15.01 -5.31
N TYR A 107 -10.13 -14.47 -6.30
CA TYR A 107 -10.71 -13.76 -7.44
C TYR A 107 -10.54 -14.49 -8.79
N GLY A 108 -9.79 -15.58 -8.85
CA GLY A 108 -9.61 -16.38 -10.07
C GLY A 108 -9.00 -15.57 -11.21
N ASP A 109 -9.65 -15.62 -12.38
CA ASP A 109 -9.17 -14.97 -13.60
C ASP A 109 -9.17 -13.44 -13.51
N GLU A 110 -10.00 -12.83 -12.67
CA GLU A 110 -10.01 -11.37 -12.47
C GLU A 110 -8.69 -10.89 -11.85
N ALA A 111 -8.08 -11.70 -10.97
CA ALA A 111 -6.76 -11.43 -10.41
C ALA A 111 -5.63 -11.52 -11.43
N ILE A 112 -5.78 -12.33 -12.50
CA ILE A 112 -4.75 -12.47 -13.54
C ILE A 112 -4.49 -11.10 -14.18
N GLY A 113 -5.55 -10.38 -14.57
CA GLY A 113 -5.40 -9.06 -15.21
C GLY A 113 -4.81 -7.99 -14.29
N ALA A 114 -5.01 -8.10 -12.98
CA ALA A 114 -4.39 -7.20 -12.01
C ALA A 114 -2.91 -7.53 -11.76
N LEU A 115 -2.56 -8.82 -11.67
CA LEU A 115 -1.22 -9.26 -11.28
C LEU A 115 -0.25 -9.46 -12.46
N GLU A 116 -0.74 -9.55 -13.69
CA GLU A 116 0.08 -9.67 -14.90
C GLU A 116 0.88 -8.39 -15.19
N SER A 117 0.40 -7.23 -14.74
CA SER A 117 1.14 -5.97 -14.88
C SER A 117 2.23 -5.86 -13.80
N PRO A 118 3.52 -5.68 -14.18
CA PRO A 118 4.60 -5.54 -13.22
C PRO A 118 4.45 -4.30 -12.32
N VAL A 119 3.82 -3.24 -12.85
CA VAL A 119 3.54 -2.01 -12.10
C VAL A 119 2.53 -2.28 -10.98
N ARG A 120 1.44 -2.98 -11.30
CA ARG A 120 0.41 -3.37 -10.33
C ARG A 120 0.94 -4.37 -9.31
N LEU A 121 1.71 -5.35 -9.75
CA LEU A 121 2.37 -6.29 -8.85
C LEU A 121 3.32 -5.58 -7.87
N GLY A 122 4.02 -4.54 -8.32
CA GLY A 122 4.80 -3.65 -7.46
C GLY A 122 3.95 -2.94 -6.39
N MET A 123 2.75 -2.47 -6.75
CA MET A 123 1.82 -1.89 -5.77
C MET A 123 1.30 -2.93 -4.77
N VAL A 124 1.03 -4.17 -5.21
CA VAL A 124 0.63 -5.27 -4.32
C VAL A 124 1.77 -5.65 -3.36
N ARG A 125 3.02 -5.60 -3.81
CA ARG A 125 4.19 -5.78 -2.95
C ARG A 125 4.30 -4.67 -1.91
N GLU A 126 4.13 -3.42 -2.32
CA GLU A 126 4.31 -2.27 -1.45
C GLU A 126 3.17 -2.11 -0.43
N PHE A 127 1.92 -2.28 -0.88
CA PHE A 127 0.72 -1.99 -0.08
C PHE A 127 -0.07 -3.24 0.32
N GLY A 128 0.38 -4.42 -0.09
CA GLY A 128 -0.19 -5.71 0.31
C GLY A 128 -1.43 -6.12 -0.48
N GLU A 129 -2.15 -7.10 0.09
CA GLU A 129 -3.30 -7.74 -0.52
C GLU A 129 -4.45 -6.75 -0.81
N GLU A 130 -4.64 -5.75 0.04
CA GLU A 130 -5.70 -4.75 -0.12
C GLU A 130 -5.55 -3.91 -1.39
N ALA A 131 -4.31 -3.59 -1.78
CA ALA A 131 -4.06 -2.94 -3.07
C ALA A 131 -4.40 -3.87 -4.23
N GLY A 132 -4.12 -5.17 -4.08
CA GLY A 132 -4.54 -6.19 -5.04
C GLY A 132 -6.05 -6.21 -5.22
N GLU A 133 -6.81 -6.22 -4.13
CA GLU A 133 -8.28 -6.17 -4.19
C GLU A 133 -8.79 -4.90 -4.91
N ALA A 134 -8.22 -3.74 -4.58
CA ALA A 134 -8.58 -2.48 -5.22
C ALA A 134 -8.26 -2.47 -6.73
N LEU A 135 -7.11 -3.02 -7.11
CA LEU A 135 -6.67 -3.13 -8.51
C LEU A 135 -7.52 -4.12 -9.31
N ILE A 136 -7.94 -5.23 -8.70
CA ILE A 136 -8.85 -6.20 -9.33
C ILE A 136 -10.20 -5.54 -9.58
N LYS A 137 -10.74 -4.87 -8.56
CA LYS A 137 -12.08 -4.26 -8.62
C LYS A 137 -12.15 -3.08 -9.59
N HIS A 138 -11.16 -2.19 -9.57
CA HIS A 138 -11.24 -0.91 -10.28
C HIS A 138 -10.20 -0.72 -11.40
N GLY A 139 -9.30 -1.68 -11.59
CA GLY A 139 -8.33 -1.71 -12.69
C GLY A 139 -7.43 -0.48 -12.75
N VAL A 140 -7.33 0.12 -13.95
CA VAL A 140 -6.44 1.24 -14.27
C VAL A 140 -6.75 2.48 -13.42
N VAL A 141 -7.99 2.66 -12.97
CA VAL A 141 -8.38 3.84 -12.19
C VAL A 141 -7.79 3.77 -10.78
N ALA A 142 -7.85 2.59 -10.14
CA ALA A 142 -7.17 2.36 -8.86
C ALA A 142 -5.65 2.49 -9.00
N GLU A 143 -5.06 1.96 -10.07
CA GLU A 143 -3.62 2.05 -10.34
C GLU A 143 -3.12 3.51 -10.29
N LYS A 144 -3.79 4.42 -10.99
CA LYS A 144 -3.42 5.85 -10.99
C LYS A 144 -3.55 6.51 -9.63
N LEU A 145 -4.62 6.20 -8.89
CA LEU A 145 -4.88 6.81 -7.59
C LEU A 145 -3.93 6.26 -6.51
N ILE A 146 -3.66 4.96 -6.51
CA ILE A 146 -2.68 4.34 -5.62
C ILE A 146 -1.27 4.85 -5.93
N ALA A 147 -0.89 4.97 -7.21
CA ALA A 147 0.41 5.52 -7.59
C ALA A 147 0.63 6.96 -7.09
N SER A 148 -0.43 7.77 -7.03
CA SER A 148 -0.32 9.19 -6.71
C SER A 148 -0.56 9.53 -5.24
N ALA A 149 -1.33 8.73 -4.52
CA ALA A 149 -1.72 8.98 -3.13
C ALA A 149 -1.31 7.85 -2.16
N GLY A 150 -0.82 6.71 -2.64
CA GLY A 150 -0.28 5.61 -1.84
C GLY A 150 -1.31 4.87 -0.99
N SER A 151 -0.88 4.42 0.19
CA SER A 151 -1.68 3.61 1.12
C SER A 151 -3.06 4.21 1.50
N PRO A 152 -3.21 5.53 1.75
CA PRO A 152 -4.54 6.13 2.00
C PRO A 152 -5.55 5.86 0.88
N ALA A 153 -5.12 5.84 -0.38
CA ALA A 153 -6.00 5.55 -1.50
C ALA A 153 -6.46 4.09 -1.49
N VAL A 154 -5.61 3.14 -1.11
CA VAL A 154 -5.97 1.71 -1.01
C VAL A 154 -7.15 1.51 -0.06
N GLY A 155 -7.08 2.11 1.13
CA GLY A 155 -8.15 2.05 2.13
C GLY A 155 -9.46 2.70 1.63
N ALA A 156 -9.36 3.82 0.91
CA ALA A 156 -10.52 4.46 0.29
C ALA A 156 -11.16 3.57 -0.78
N MET A 157 -10.37 3.04 -1.72
CA MET A 157 -10.86 2.22 -2.84
C MET A 157 -11.64 0.99 -2.37
N LYS A 158 -11.24 0.37 -1.26
CA LYS A 158 -11.93 -0.80 -0.70
C LYS A 158 -13.42 -0.53 -0.44
N GLN A 159 -13.76 0.70 -0.03
CA GLN A 159 -15.11 1.10 0.34
C GLN A 159 -15.91 1.75 -0.81
N LEU A 160 -15.27 2.03 -1.95
CA LEU A 160 -15.92 2.78 -3.03
C LEU A 160 -16.51 1.87 -4.11
N THR A 161 -17.59 2.33 -4.71
CA THR A 161 -18.11 1.80 -5.98
C THR A 161 -17.28 2.30 -7.17
N ASP A 162 -17.38 1.62 -8.32
CA ASP A 162 -16.69 2.04 -9.55
C ASP A 162 -17.01 3.48 -9.95
N GLN A 163 -18.25 3.92 -9.73
CA GLN A 163 -18.67 5.28 -10.03
C GLN A 163 -17.92 6.30 -9.16
N SER A 164 -17.82 6.04 -7.85
CA SER A 164 -17.12 6.90 -6.91
C SER A 164 -15.61 6.94 -7.16
N VAL A 165 -15.01 5.80 -7.51
CA VAL A 165 -13.60 5.73 -7.89
C VAL A 165 -13.32 6.55 -9.15
N ARG A 166 -14.19 6.48 -10.16
CA ARG A 166 -14.09 7.32 -11.36
C ARG A 166 -14.22 8.81 -11.03
N ARG A 167 -15.13 9.19 -10.14
CA ARG A 167 -15.25 10.58 -9.67
C ARG A 167 -14.00 11.04 -8.93
N MET A 168 -13.41 10.20 -8.09
CA MET A 168 -12.16 10.50 -7.41
C MET A 168 -11.00 10.69 -8.40
N ALA A 169 -10.93 9.85 -9.45
CA ALA A 169 -9.96 10.04 -10.52
C ALA A 169 -10.17 11.35 -11.29
N MET A 170 -11.42 11.72 -11.59
CA MET A 170 -11.71 13.02 -12.20
C MET A 170 -11.28 14.20 -11.31
N LEU A 171 -11.44 14.09 -9.98
CA LEU A 171 -10.92 15.11 -9.05
C LEU A 171 -9.39 15.19 -9.08
N ALA A 172 -8.72 14.04 -9.22
CA ALA A 172 -7.26 13.97 -9.29
C ALA A 172 -6.70 14.54 -10.60
N ASP A 173 -7.45 14.42 -11.71
CA ASP A 173 -7.08 14.95 -13.02
C ASP A 173 -7.37 16.46 -13.15
N GLU A 174 -8.35 16.99 -12.41
CA GLU A 174 -8.72 18.41 -12.44
C GLU A 174 -7.73 19.27 -11.59
N PRO A 175 -7.01 20.25 -12.18
CA PRO A 175 -5.96 20.98 -11.46
C PRO A 175 -6.43 21.72 -10.19
N SER A 176 -7.67 22.20 -10.18
CA SER A 176 -8.29 22.91 -9.04
C SER A 176 -8.56 21.99 -7.85
N THR A 177 -8.71 20.68 -8.07
CA THR A 177 -9.07 19.68 -7.04
C THR A 177 -8.05 18.56 -6.89
N ALA A 178 -6.97 18.56 -7.66
CA ALA A 178 -5.97 17.48 -7.62
C ALA A 178 -5.34 17.31 -6.22
N ALA A 179 -5.12 18.42 -5.51
CA ALA A 179 -4.63 18.38 -4.12
C ALA A 179 -5.65 17.75 -3.15
N LEU A 180 -6.94 17.97 -3.40
CA LEU A 180 -8.03 17.39 -2.60
C LEU A 180 -8.05 15.87 -2.75
N ALA A 181 -7.95 15.36 -3.98
CA ALA A 181 -7.96 13.91 -4.25
C ALA A 181 -6.74 13.16 -3.68
N LYS A 182 -5.61 13.86 -3.48
CA LYS A 182 -4.38 13.31 -2.90
C LYS A 182 -4.27 13.53 -1.38
N SER A 183 -5.21 14.24 -0.77
CA SER A 183 -5.20 14.50 0.67
C SER A 183 -5.40 13.18 1.43
N SER A 184 -4.38 12.76 2.18
CA SER A 184 -4.44 11.56 3.02
C SER A 184 -5.59 11.62 4.01
N ASP A 185 -5.87 12.79 4.56
CA ASP A 185 -6.92 13.01 5.54
C ASP A 185 -8.31 12.83 4.92
N LEU A 186 -8.51 13.37 3.72
CA LEU A 186 -9.76 13.17 2.97
C LEU A 186 -9.94 11.70 2.61
N LEU A 187 -8.89 11.06 2.08
CA LEU A 187 -8.92 9.64 1.73
C LEU A 187 -9.21 8.77 2.96
N GLY A 188 -8.72 9.16 4.14
CA GLY A 188 -9.07 8.52 5.41
C GLY A 188 -10.54 8.70 5.82
N VAL A 189 -11.17 9.83 5.50
CA VAL A 189 -12.62 10.00 5.65
C VAL A 189 -13.37 9.13 4.64
N VAL A 190 -12.97 9.13 3.38
CA VAL A 190 -13.60 8.31 2.34
C VAL A 190 -13.46 6.82 2.64
N GLY A 191 -12.31 6.36 3.16
CA GLY A 191 -12.11 4.99 3.60
C GLY A 191 -12.93 4.58 4.83
N ARG A 192 -13.47 5.54 5.60
CA ARG A 192 -14.38 5.27 6.72
C ARG A 192 -15.85 5.33 6.34
N TYR A 193 -16.23 6.29 5.49
CA TYR A 193 -17.64 6.57 5.17
C TYR A 193 -18.04 6.16 3.74
N GLY A 194 -17.12 5.62 2.94
CA GLY A 194 -17.35 5.08 1.61
C GLY A 194 -17.97 6.08 0.64
N ASP A 195 -18.93 5.61 -0.16
CA ASP A 195 -19.59 6.40 -1.20
C ASP A 195 -20.33 7.64 -0.64
N ARG A 196 -20.83 7.61 0.60
CA ARG A 196 -21.47 8.79 1.21
C ARG A 196 -20.52 9.97 1.31
N ALA A 197 -19.29 9.73 1.77
CA ALA A 197 -18.29 10.79 1.82
C ALA A 197 -17.89 11.23 0.42
N MET A 198 -17.74 10.30 -0.52
CA MET A 198 -17.37 10.64 -1.89
C MET A 198 -18.45 11.46 -2.60
N ASP A 199 -19.73 11.17 -2.39
CA ASP A 199 -20.86 11.94 -2.90
C ASP A 199 -20.85 13.37 -2.36
N PHE A 200 -20.60 13.54 -1.06
CA PHE A 200 -20.49 14.85 -0.44
C PHE A 200 -19.31 15.64 -1.02
N VAL A 201 -18.13 15.01 -1.11
CA VAL A 201 -16.93 15.61 -1.70
C VAL A 201 -17.19 16.04 -3.14
N TRP A 202 -17.83 15.18 -3.93
CA TRP A 202 -18.12 15.46 -5.33
C TRP A 202 -19.02 16.68 -5.51
N ARG A 203 -20.08 16.80 -4.70
CA ARG A 203 -21.01 17.95 -4.75
C ARG A 203 -20.36 19.25 -4.28
N ASN A 204 -19.36 19.18 -3.40
CA ASN A 204 -18.74 20.33 -2.75
C ASN A 204 -17.26 20.53 -3.14
N LYS A 205 -16.80 19.96 -4.25
CA LYS A 205 -15.37 19.87 -4.59
C LYS A 205 -14.67 21.23 -4.65
N LEU A 206 -15.35 22.26 -5.15
CA LEU A 206 -14.80 23.62 -5.24
C LEU A 206 -14.68 24.29 -3.87
N THR A 207 -15.68 24.13 -3.01
CA THR A 207 -15.66 24.66 -1.65
C THR A 207 -14.58 23.97 -0.82
N LEU A 208 -14.43 22.65 -0.95
CA LEU A 208 -13.42 21.87 -0.25
C LEU A 208 -11.99 22.20 -0.71
N ALA A 209 -11.80 22.62 -1.97
CA ALA A 209 -10.51 23.09 -2.45
C ALA A 209 -10.00 24.34 -1.68
N GLY A 210 -10.90 25.09 -1.02
CA GLY A 210 -10.56 26.24 -0.18
C GLY A 210 -9.82 25.93 1.13
N GLY A 211 -9.53 24.67 1.44
CA GLY A 211 -8.70 24.25 2.58
C GLY A 211 -9.37 24.33 3.95
N THR A 212 -10.00 25.46 4.28
CA THR A 212 -10.72 25.66 5.57
C THR A 212 -11.94 24.75 5.67
N ALA A 213 -12.74 24.66 4.61
CA ALA A 213 -13.87 23.76 4.49
C ALA A 213 -13.43 22.29 4.60
N LEU A 214 -12.32 21.93 3.95
CA LEU A 214 -11.74 20.59 4.04
C LEU A 214 -11.31 20.26 5.47
N ALA A 215 -10.61 21.17 6.16
CA ALA A 215 -10.17 20.95 7.54
C ALA A 215 -11.36 20.73 8.48
N ALA A 216 -12.43 21.52 8.33
CA ALA A 216 -13.66 21.35 9.11
C ALA A 216 -14.35 20.02 8.82
N PHE A 217 -14.42 19.62 7.55
CA PHE A 217 -15.01 18.35 7.13
C PHE A 217 -14.21 17.14 7.65
N VAL A 218 -12.87 17.17 7.53
CA VAL A 218 -11.99 16.11 8.02
C VAL A 218 -12.09 15.96 9.54
N ALA A 219 -12.16 17.08 10.27
CA ALA A 219 -12.22 17.07 11.72
C ALA A 219 -13.52 16.45 12.27
N ASN A 220 -14.65 16.67 11.60
CA ASN A 220 -15.93 16.08 11.99
C ASN A 220 -16.86 15.90 10.77
N PRO A 221 -16.76 14.77 10.04
CA PRO A 221 -17.47 14.58 8.78
C PRO A 221 -18.97 14.30 8.95
N GLU A 222 -19.38 13.63 10.03
CA GLU A 222 -20.76 13.14 10.22
C GLU A 222 -21.84 14.23 10.06
N PRO A 223 -21.75 15.40 10.71
CA PRO A 223 -22.77 16.44 10.57
C PRO A 223 -22.98 16.89 9.11
N PHE A 224 -21.92 16.87 8.31
CA PHE A 224 -21.99 17.23 6.89
C PHE A 224 -22.57 16.09 6.04
N LEU A 225 -22.18 14.84 6.33
CA LEU A 225 -22.68 13.65 5.63
C LEU A 225 -24.14 13.33 5.95
N ASP A 226 -24.65 13.76 7.10
CA ASP A 226 -26.06 13.65 7.48
C ASP A 226 -26.88 14.86 7.02
N GLY A 227 -26.24 15.89 6.46
CA GLY A 227 -26.89 17.11 6.00
C GLY A 227 -27.33 18.06 7.13
N THR A 228 -27.01 17.76 8.38
CA THR A 228 -27.31 18.62 9.54
C THR A 228 -26.50 19.92 9.53
N ARG A 229 -25.32 19.90 8.89
CA ARG A 229 -24.46 21.07 8.68
C ARG A 229 -24.18 21.25 7.20
N GLN A 230 -24.59 22.39 6.65
CA GLN A 230 -24.21 22.77 5.29
C GLN A 230 -22.82 23.43 5.32
N LEU A 231 -22.04 23.20 4.27
CA LEU A 231 -20.87 24.04 3.99
C LEU A 231 -21.42 25.42 3.66
N VAL A 232 -21.30 26.34 4.61
CA VAL A 232 -21.78 27.71 4.44
C VAL A 232 -21.08 28.28 3.20
N GLU A 233 -21.87 28.56 2.17
CA GLU A 233 -21.44 28.93 0.81
C GLU A 233 -20.74 30.30 0.73
N ASN A 234 -20.55 30.96 1.88
CA ASN A 234 -20.14 32.35 2.04
C ASN A 234 -18.66 32.63 1.72
N THR A 235 -17.97 31.79 0.96
CA THR A 235 -16.53 31.99 0.68
C THR A 235 -16.16 32.01 -0.79
N VAL A 236 -17.01 31.61 -1.73
CA VAL A 236 -16.61 31.62 -3.16
C VAL A 236 -16.58 33.05 -3.72
N GLU A 237 -17.54 33.91 -3.38
CA GLU A 237 -17.47 35.33 -3.75
C GLU A 237 -16.32 36.06 -3.05
N SER A 238 -16.00 35.69 -1.80
CA SER A 238 -14.84 36.22 -1.09
C SER A 238 -13.52 35.72 -1.71
N VAL A 239 -13.43 34.50 -2.24
CA VAL A 239 -12.18 33.97 -2.80
C VAL A 239 -11.99 34.42 -4.25
N ALA A 240 -13.05 34.46 -5.07
CA ALA A 240 -12.96 34.96 -6.44
C ALA A 240 -12.62 36.48 -6.49
N THR A 241 -13.06 37.26 -5.50
CA THR A 241 -12.68 38.68 -5.39
C THR A 241 -11.40 38.94 -4.59
N ASN A 242 -11.01 38.05 -3.65
CA ASN A 242 -9.79 38.22 -2.84
C ASN A 242 -8.56 37.38 -3.27
N VAL A 243 -8.65 36.56 -4.32
CA VAL A 243 -7.44 36.00 -4.96
C VAL A 243 -6.80 37.04 -5.89
N GLY A 244 -7.56 38.06 -6.33
CA GLY A 244 -7.05 39.26 -6.99
C GLY A 244 -6.80 40.47 -6.06
N LYS A 245 -7.28 40.45 -4.81
CA LYS A 245 -7.04 41.48 -3.79
C LYS A 245 -6.68 40.82 -2.46
N PRO A 246 -5.43 40.97 -2.02
CA PRO A 246 -4.65 39.87 -1.51
C PRO A 246 -5.07 39.45 -0.10
N ILE A 247 -4.64 38.25 0.23
CA ILE A 247 -4.32 37.63 1.54
C ILE A 247 -3.76 38.61 2.62
N ALA A 248 -3.46 39.87 2.28
CA ALA A 248 -3.06 40.95 3.18
C ALA A 248 -4.12 41.39 4.20
N GLN A 249 -5.42 41.13 4.01
CA GLN A 249 -6.45 41.56 4.96
C GLN A 249 -6.85 40.49 6.00
N GLN A 250 -6.67 39.19 5.71
CA GLN A 250 -6.86 38.13 6.71
C GLN A 250 -5.58 37.78 7.50
N LEU A 251 -4.43 38.26 7.04
CA LEU A 251 -3.24 38.43 7.88
C LEU A 251 -3.34 39.78 8.62
N GLY A 252 -4.04 39.81 9.75
CA GLY A 252 -4.03 40.96 10.65
C GLY A 252 -2.60 41.48 10.83
N ASP A 253 -2.37 42.75 10.49
CA ASP A 253 -1.09 43.44 10.49
C ASP A 253 0.11 42.59 9.99
N ALA A 254 0.24 42.41 8.67
CA ALA A 254 1.50 41.95 8.05
C ALA A 254 2.72 42.77 8.55
N LYS A 255 2.51 44.02 8.94
CA LYS A 255 3.50 44.87 9.62
C LYS A 255 4.00 44.25 10.94
N GLN A 256 3.13 43.70 11.79
CA GLN A 256 3.53 43.07 13.06
C GLN A 256 4.33 41.79 12.86
N TRP A 257 3.95 40.94 11.91
CA TRP A 257 4.68 39.68 11.68
C TRP A 257 6.07 39.92 11.07
N THR A 258 6.21 40.94 10.22
CA THR A 258 7.51 41.37 9.65
C THR A 258 8.46 41.85 10.75
N TRP A 259 7.95 42.63 11.73
CA TRP A 259 8.74 43.03 12.91
C TRP A 259 9.14 41.84 13.79
N ARG A 260 8.30 40.81 13.93
CA ARG A 260 8.64 39.59 14.68
C ARG A 260 9.78 38.82 14.00
N ILE A 261 9.74 38.65 12.67
CA ILE A 261 10.81 37.97 11.93
C ILE A 261 12.11 38.78 11.98
N LEU A 262 12.05 40.10 11.79
CA LEU A 262 13.21 40.97 11.92
C LEU A 262 13.81 40.95 13.33
N ALA A 263 12.98 40.91 14.37
CA ALA A 263 13.43 40.81 15.76
C ALA A 263 14.14 39.46 16.03
N ILE A 264 13.61 38.35 15.53
CA ILE A 264 14.23 37.02 15.64
C ILE A 264 15.57 36.99 14.88
N ALA A 265 15.61 37.52 13.66
CA ALA A 265 16.84 37.61 12.87
C ALA A 265 17.91 38.48 13.54
N ALA A 266 17.53 39.63 14.11
CA ALA A 266 18.43 40.51 14.86
C ALA A 266 18.96 39.83 16.13
N MET A 267 18.12 39.10 16.87
CA MET A 267 18.55 38.31 18.02
C MET A 267 19.56 37.22 17.65
N LEU A 268 19.33 36.52 16.53
CA LEU A 268 20.27 35.50 16.05
C LEU A 268 21.63 36.11 15.66
N ILE A 269 21.65 37.26 14.99
CA ILE A 269 22.88 37.97 14.63
C ILE A 269 23.65 38.42 15.87
N LEU A 270 22.96 39.01 16.87
CA LEU A 270 23.59 39.43 18.13
C LEU A 270 24.13 38.23 18.91
N PHE A 271 23.38 37.13 18.97
CA PHE A 271 23.81 35.89 19.61
C PHE A 271 25.08 35.32 18.95
N TRP A 272 25.13 35.34 17.61
CA TRP A 272 26.30 34.90 16.85
C TRP A 272 27.52 35.81 17.06
N GLY A 273 27.30 37.13 17.09
CA GLY A 273 28.34 38.13 17.40
C GLY A 273 28.90 38.00 18.81
N TRP A 274 28.06 37.68 19.80
CA TRP A 274 28.49 37.42 21.17
C TRP A 274 29.32 36.14 21.28
N LYS A 275 28.85 35.05 20.67
CA LYS A 275 29.55 33.76 20.65
C LYS A 275 30.94 33.86 20.02
N THR A 276 31.10 34.69 18.98
CA THR A 276 32.37 34.87 18.27
C THR A 276 33.35 35.83 18.97
N ARG A 277 32.88 36.78 19.78
CA ARG A 277 33.75 37.63 20.61
C ARG A 277 34.32 36.92 21.84
N GLY A 278 33.63 35.91 22.35
CA GLY A 278 34.06 35.16 23.54
C GLY A 278 35.35 34.36 23.38
N SER A 279 35.78 34.05 22.15
CA SER A 279 36.95 33.17 21.91
C SER A 279 38.29 33.91 21.76
N ARG A 280 38.32 35.25 21.86
CA ARG A 280 39.56 36.05 21.67
C ARG A 280 40.16 36.63 22.96
N ARG A 281 39.81 36.11 24.15
CA ARG A 281 40.58 36.41 25.37
C ARG A 281 41.66 35.35 25.57
N SER A 282 42.88 35.81 25.32
CA SER A 282 44.19 35.16 25.28
C SER A 282 44.53 34.24 26.46
N PRO A 283 45.50 33.32 26.28
CA PRO A 283 46.56 33.13 27.24
C PRO A 283 47.67 34.17 26.99
N LYS A 284 47.99 34.96 28.02
CA LYS A 284 49.22 35.75 28.10
C LYS A 284 50.41 34.81 28.29
N ALA A 285 51.52 35.11 27.62
CA ALA A 285 52.86 34.88 28.15
C ALA A 285 53.40 36.24 28.61
#